data_AF-A0A2N5KAK5-F1
#
_entry.id   AF-A0A2N5KAK5-F1
#
_cell.length_a   1.000
_cell.length_b   1.000
_cell.length_c   1.000
_cell.angle_alpha   90.00
_cell.angle_beta   90.00
_cell.angle_gamma   90.00
#
_symmetry.space_group_name_H-M   'P 1'
#
loop_
_entity.id
_entity.type
_entity.pdbx_description
1 polymer ?
#
loop_
_entity_poly.entity_id
_entity_poly.type
_entity_poly.pdbx_seq_one_letter_code
_entity_poly.pdbx_strand_id
1 'polypeptide(L)' 'MTSGRWELATKPWHSVEEYNYDHYRAKHLLMNLWWTLRGRGIQPGQLAPDFALPATTGERVRLKDLRGRPVVLRFGSFT' A
#
# COMPACT_ATOMS: atom_id res chain seq x y z
N MET A 1 9.85 -17.38 36.45
CA MET A 1 10.34 -17.75 35.10
C MET A 1 9.27 -17.36 34.10
N THR A 2 9.59 -16.37 33.29
CA THR A 2 8.73 -15.60 32.38
C THR A 2 8.61 -16.30 31.01
N SER A 3 7.38 -16.50 30.52
CA SER A 3 7.13 -16.73 29.09
C SER A 3 6.11 -15.69 28.64
N GLY A 4 6.62 -14.66 27.98
CA GLY A 4 5.87 -13.51 27.52
C GLY A 4 4.91 -13.88 26.40
N ARG A 5 3.62 -13.71 26.67
CA ARG A 5 2.54 -13.68 25.70
C ARG A 5 2.73 -12.46 24.80
N TRP A 6 3.15 -12.66 23.55
CA TRP A 6 3.29 -11.62 22.54
C TRP A 6 1.92 -11.19 21.99
N GLU A 7 1.10 -10.55 22.83
CA GLU A 7 0.02 -9.68 22.33
C GLU A 7 0.67 -8.41 21.80
N LEU A 8 1.15 -8.47 20.56
CA LEU A 8 1.58 -7.28 19.83
C LEU A 8 0.34 -6.42 19.58
N ALA A 9 0.23 -5.38 20.40
CA ALA A 9 -0.75 -4.32 20.31
C ALA A 9 -1.04 -3.94 18.86
N THR A 10 -2.23 -4.30 18.38
CA THR A 10 -2.80 -3.84 17.12
C THR A 10 -3.15 -2.36 17.24
N LYS A 11 -2.15 -1.47 17.18
CA LYS A 11 -2.43 -0.06 16.90
C LYS A 11 -2.84 0.04 15.43
N PRO A 12 -4.03 0.56 15.11
CA PRO A 12 -4.50 0.66 13.74
C PRO A 12 -3.60 1.66 13.01
N TRP A 13 -3.07 1.23 11.88
CA TRP A 13 -2.19 2.04 11.05
C TRP A 13 -2.97 3.21 10.44
N HIS A 14 -2.23 4.28 10.11
CA HIS A 14 -2.67 5.43 9.32
C HIS A 14 -3.65 5.04 8.19
N SER A 15 -4.69 5.84 8.02
CA SER A 15 -5.88 5.47 7.28
C SER A 15 -5.56 5.22 5.78
N VAL A 16 -6.36 4.38 5.11
CA VAL A 16 -6.20 4.01 3.68
C VAL A 16 -6.06 5.26 2.78
N GLU A 17 -6.69 6.34 3.20
CA GLU A 17 -6.68 7.65 2.57
C GLU A 17 -5.29 8.33 2.58
N GLU A 18 -4.42 8.02 3.54
CA GLU A 18 -3.06 8.58 3.62
C GLU A 18 -2.06 7.86 2.68
N TYR A 19 -2.36 6.61 2.28
CA TYR A 19 -1.54 5.83 1.36
C TYR A 19 -1.86 6.11 -0.12
N ASN A 20 -3.12 6.44 -0.42
CA ASN A 20 -3.59 6.71 -1.78
C ASN A 20 -3.34 8.18 -2.16
N TYR A 21 -2.12 8.49 -2.62
CA TYR A 21 -1.74 9.83 -3.03
C TYR A 21 -2.40 10.25 -4.36
N ASP A 22 -3.08 11.40 -4.38
CA ASP A 22 -3.57 12.01 -5.64
C ASP A 22 -2.43 12.63 -6.47
N HIS A 23 -1.34 13.07 -5.83
CA HIS A 23 -0.19 13.69 -6.49
C HIS A 23 1.14 13.26 -5.87
N TYR A 24 2.01 12.69 -6.70
CA TYR A 24 3.34 12.28 -6.29
C TYR A 24 4.31 13.48 -6.32
N ARG A 25 4.99 13.76 -5.21
CA ARG A 25 6.02 14.81 -5.10
C ARG A 25 7.32 14.18 -4.62
N ALA A 26 8.48 14.75 -4.97
CA ALA A 26 9.80 14.22 -4.60
C ALA A 26 9.98 13.97 -3.09
N LYS A 27 9.34 14.77 -2.23
CA LYS A 27 9.32 14.53 -0.77
C LYS A 27 8.69 13.19 -0.36
N HIS A 28 7.75 12.66 -1.15
CA HIS A 28 7.11 11.37 -0.90
C HIS A 28 8.05 10.20 -1.23
N LEU A 29 8.98 10.35 -2.18
CA LEU A 29 10.03 9.34 -2.42
C LEU A 29 10.92 9.18 -1.19
N LEU A 30 11.44 10.30 -0.67
CA LEU A 30 12.30 10.32 0.50
C LEU A 30 11.61 9.73 1.74
N MET A 31 10.34 10.09 1.94
CA MET A 31 9.54 9.57 3.05
C MET A 31 9.27 8.06 2.89
N ASN A 32 8.81 7.62 1.71
CA ASN A 32 8.55 6.20 1.44
C ASN A 32 9.82 5.34 1.55
N LEU A 33 10.97 5.84 1.08
CA LEU A 33 12.25 5.13 1.19
C LEU A 33 12.63 4.95 2.67
N TRP A 34 12.52 6.01 3.46
CA TRP A 34 12.84 5.95 4.89
C TRP A 34 11.88 5.04 5.67
N TRP A 35 10.61 4.99 5.27
CA TRP A 35 9.62 4.08 5.86
C TRP A 35 9.87 2.62 5.45
N THR A 36 10.20 2.39 4.18
CA THR A 36 10.59 1.06 3.68
C THR A 36 11.81 0.52 4.40
N LEU A 37 12.86 1.33 4.58
CA LEU A 37 14.07 0.97 5.34
C LEU A 37 13.77 0.66 6.82
N ARG A 38 12.69 1.19 7.37
CA ARG A 38 12.21 0.91 8.73
C ARG A 38 11.21 -0.24 8.80
N GLY A 39 11.00 -0.97 7.71
CA GLY A 39 10.02 -2.06 7.63
C GLY A 39 8.56 -1.59 7.68
N ARG A 40 8.31 -0.29 7.48
CA ARG A 40 6.96 0.30 7.48
C ARG A 40 6.45 0.41 6.05
N GLY A 41 5.84 -0.67 5.57
CA GLY A 41 5.22 -0.81 4.25
C GLY A 41 4.47 -2.15 4.13
N ILE A 42 3.76 -2.37 3.02
CA ILE A 42 3.09 -3.64 2.75
C ILE A 42 4.15 -4.74 2.64
N GLN A 43 4.05 -5.75 3.49
CA GLN A 43 5.00 -6.87 3.55
C GLN A 43 4.55 -8.02 2.63
N PRO A 44 5.47 -8.90 2.20
CA PRO A 44 5.09 -10.13 1.51
C PRO A 44 4.05 -10.94 2.30
N GLY A 45 3.03 -11.44 1.60
CA GLY A 45 1.90 -12.16 2.21
C GLY A 45 0.81 -11.28 2.81
N GLN A 46 1.03 -9.97 2.99
CA GLN A 46 -0.05 -9.05 3.35
C GLN A 46 -0.93 -8.73 2.14
N LEU A 47 -2.23 -8.59 2.38
CA LEU A 47 -3.16 -8.18 1.35
C LEU A 47 -2.88 -6.72 0.96
N ALA A 48 -2.64 -6.47 -0.33
CA ALA A 48 -2.50 -5.11 -0.84
C ALA A 48 -3.80 -4.31 -0.58
N PRO A 49 -3.73 -3.05 -0.12
CA PRO A 49 -4.89 -2.17 0.07
C PRO A 49 -5.70 -2.00 -1.22
N ASP A 50 -7.03 -1.86 -1.08
CA ASP A 50 -7.87 -1.58 -2.23
C ASP A 50 -7.70 -0.13 -2.71
N PHE A 51 -7.79 0.06 -4.02
CA PHE A 51 -7.81 1.36 -4.66
C PHE A 51 -8.62 1.28 -5.96
N ALA A 52 -9.06 2.43 -6.45
CA ALA A 52 -9.81 2.54 -7.69
C ALA A 52 -9.17 3.59 -8.60
N LEU A 53 -8.79 3.22 -9.82
CA LEU A 53 -8.18 4.12 -10.80
C LEU A 53 -9.07 4.24 -12.05
N PRO A 54 -9.06 5.40 -12.73
CA PRO A 54 -9.68 5.52 -14.05
C PRO A 54 -8.92 4.67 -15.07
N ALA A 55 -9.65 3.90 -15.87
CA ALA A 55 -9.12 3.23 -17.04
C ALA A 55 -9.09 4.18 -18.24
N THR A 56 -8.29 3.84 -19.25
CA THR A 56 -8.28 4.54 -20.54
C THR A 56 -9.62 4.43 -21.29
N THR A 57 -10.43 3.42 -20.97
CA THR A 57 -11.79 3.23 -21.50
C THR A 57 -12.84 4.12 -20.82
N GLY A 58 -12.48 4.87 -19.79
CA GLY A 58 -13.38 5.72 -19.01
C GLY A 58 -14.05 5.04 -17.81
N GLU A 59 -14.02 3.70 -17.75
CA GLU A 59 -14.51 2.96 -16.58
C GLU A 59 -13.51 2.98 -15.42
N ARG A 60 -13.98 2.80 -14.19
CA ARG A 60 -13.08 2.66 -13.04
C ARG A 60 -12.70 1.20 -12.83
N VAL A 61 -11.41 0.93 -12.66
CA VAL A 61 -10.89 -0.37 -12.25
C VAL A 61 -10.57 -0.35 -10.77
N ARG A 62 -11.07 -1.33 -10.01
CA ARG A 62 -10.72 -1.52 -8.60
C ARG A 62 -9.84 -2.73 -8.42
N LEU A 63 -8.86 -2.66 -7.51
CA LEU A 63 -7.95 -3.79 -7.26
C LEU A 63 -8.71 -5.03 -6.75
N LYS A 64 -9.73 -4.84 -5.91
CA LYS A 64 -10.54 -5.95 -5.38
C LYS A 64 -11.24 -6.77 -6.47
N ASP A 65 -11.58 -6.17 -7.61
CA ASP A 65 -12.27 -6.85 -8.71
C ASP A 65 -11.32 -7.76 -9.52
N LEU A 66 -10.00 -7.62 -9.29
CA LEU A 66 -8.94 -8.41 -9.92
C LEU A 66 -8.41 -9.54 -9.03
N ARG A 67 -8.96 -9.75 -7.82
CA ARG A 67 -8.55 -10.82 -6.92
C ARG A 67 -8.87 -12.21 -7.51
N GLY A 68 -8.22 -13.24 -6.97
CA GLY A 68 -8.37 -14.63 -7.45
C GLY A 68 -7.50 -15.00 -8.65
N ARG A 69 -6.69 -14.05 -9.16
CA ARG A 69 -5.69 -14.26 -10.21
C ARG A 69 -4.39 -13.53 -9.87
N PRO A 70 -3.25 -13.94 -10.46
CA PRO A 70 -2.01 -13.17 -10.35
C PRO A 70 -2.17 -11.76 -10.92
N VAL A 71 -1.76 -10.75 -10.15
CA VAL A 71 -1.83 -9.33 -10.55
C VAL A 71 -0.48 -8.67 -10.24
N VAL A 72 0.03 -7.90 -11.20
CA VAL A 72 1.25 -7.08 -11.05
C VAL A 72 0.87 -5.61 -11.08
N LEU A 73 1.32 -4.85 -10.07
CA LEU A 73 1.17 -3.40 -10.04
C LEU A 73 2.44 -2.73 -10.54
N ARG A 74 2.32 -1.98 -11.64
CA ARG A 74 3.41 -1.18 -12.20
C ARG A 74 3.14 0.30 -11.93
N PHE A 75 3.98 0.92 -11.11
CA PHE A 75 4.01 2.36 -10.92
C PHE A 75 4.99 2.97 -11.93
N GLY A 76 4.56 3.98 -12.68
CA GLY A 76 5.40 4.62 -13.69
C GLY A 76 5.06 6.11 -13.82
N SER A 77 6.01 6.86 -14.38
CA SER A 77 5.84 8.28 -14.72
C SER A 77 6.27 8.48 -16.17
N PHE A 78 5.60 9.39 -16.88
CA PHE A 78 5.98 9.84 -18.24
C PHE A 78 6.87 11.08 -18.22
N THR A 79 7.35 11.47 -17.05
CA THR A 79 8.22 12.64 -16.80
C THR A 79 9.69 12.24 -16.73
#